data_AF-W2GCP3-F1
#
_entry.id   AF-W2GCP3-F1
#
_cell.length_a   1.000
_cell.length_b   1.000
_cell.length_c   1.000
_cell.angle_alpha   90.00
_cell.angle_beta   90.00
_cell.angle_gamma   90.00
#
_symmetry.space_group_name_H-M   'P 1'
#
loop_
_entity.id
_entity.type
_entity.pdbx_description
1 polymer ?
#
loop_
_entity_poly.entity_id
_entity_poly.type
_entity_poly.pdbx_seq_one_letter_code
_entity_poly.pdbx_strand_id
1 'polypeptide(L)'
;MAEEWAEQAEAFKVEGNKLLADKQFADAVEMYTRAIELDPENAVYYSNRSAAYLAMGDARGKALKDAEKCIELKPDWWKGYSRKGAAEHALLRFDAARATYNEGLKLDPDNTSLLQASEEAYAAGQEHSKQLKEQAKEQERVRKEAEERREQEKKNEPNDEDALLAEFMSEVQELEENANCIKKEEKEKPPVDFGTSDKQIERLLQPHFKWINLNPFGVLMLDIDATEEDMKQHYRKISTMVHPDKCRNPKAREAFEEVKKAYNLITQEDRRKMFIRTIENATQEVEKERRQKLKKGVNESELGDLKEAVDKAVMRAFAEIENRRQNIEKREAAQRRREAEQEEKEQAKVANMFKRERSWAETDRREQRVGNWRSFQKGGKRRKEMDAHGWKEETRDEKKFGEADNDGYKRGWK
;
A
#
# COMPACT_ATOMS: atom_id res chain seq x y z
N MET A 1 9.52 10.40 -42.55
CA MET A 1 9.92 10.08 -41.16
C MET A 1 8.82 10.44 -40.15
N ALA A 2 8.59 11.72 -39.80
CA ALA A 2 7.55 12.07 -38.83
C ALA A 2 6.12 11.76 -39.32
N GLU A 3 5.83 12.02 -40.59
CA GLU A 3 4.55 11.65 -41.21
C GLU A 3 4.34 10.14 -41.30
N GLU A 4 5.40 9.36 -41.57
CA GLU A 4 5.35 7.90 -41.61
C GLU A 4 5.09 7.29 -40.22
N TRP A 5 5.64 7.87 -39.16
CA TRP A 5 5.36 7.45 -37.78
C TRP A 5 3.95 7.81 -37.33
N ALA A 6 3.44 8.97 -37.75
CA ALA A 6 2.05 9.36 -37.48
C ALA A 6 1.06 8.42 -38.21
N GLU A 7 1.33 8.08 -39.47
CA GLU A 7 0.51 7.14 -40.24
C GLU A 7 0.53 5.73 -39.62
N GLN A 8 1.71 5.30 -39.15
CA GLN A 8 1.86 4.01 -38.47
C GLN A 8 1.16 3.99 -37.09
N ALA A 9 1.23 5.08 -36.31
CA ALA A 9 0.51 5.21 -35.05
C ALA A 9 -1.02 5.16 -35.25
N GLU A 10 -1.49 5.81 -36.31
CA GLU A 10 -2.89 5.77 -36.72
C GLU A 10 -3.33 4.36 -37.15
N ALA A 11 -2.48 3.61 -37.86
CA ALA A 11 -2.74 2.22 -38.20
C ALA A 11 -2.90 1.34 -36.93
N PHE A 12 -2.00 1.49 -35.95
CA PHE A 12 -2.11 0.80 -34.67
C PHE A 12 -3.37 1.19 -33.89
N LYS A 13 -3.77 2.45 -33.89
CA LYS A 13 -5.05 2.87 -33.29
C LYS A 13 -6.24 2.19 -33.98
N VAL A 14 -6.25 2.14 -35.31
CA VAL A 14 -7.35 1.49 -36.06
C VAL A 14 -7.42 0.00 -35.75
N GLU A 15 -6.28 -0.69 -35.66
CA GLU A 15 -6.21 -2.09 -35.25
C GLU A 15 -6.68 -2.28 -33.80
N GLY A 16 -6.21 -1.44 -32.88
CA GLY A 16 -6.66 -1.44 -31.48
C GLY A 16 -8.17 -1.23 -31.35
N ASN A 17 -8.76 -0.35 -32.18
CA ASN A 17 -10.21 -0.13 -32.20
C ASN A 17 -10.98 -1.38 -32.67
N LYS A 18 -10.45 -2.11 -33.66
CA LYS A 18 -11.04 -3.38 -34.13
C LYS A 18 -11.00 -4.43 -33.02
N LEU A 19 -9.83 -4.63 -32.41
CA LEU A 19 -9.64 -5.56 -31.30
C LEU A 19 -10.53 -5.20 -30.09
N LEU A 20 -10.72 -3.91 -29.81
CA LEU A 20 -11.62 -3.43 -28.77
C LEU A 20 -13.08 -3.80 -29.06
N ALA A 21 -13.51 -3.68 -30.32
CA ALA A 21 -14.84 -4.09 -30.77
C ALA A 21 -15.03 -5.63 -30.68
N ASP A 22 -13.97 -6.38 -31.00
CA ASP A 22 -13.92 -7.85 -30.90
C ASP A 22 -13.76 -8.35 -29.44
N LYS A 23 -13.77 -7.44 -28.46
CA LYS A 23 -13.59 -7.72 -27.02
C LYS A 23 -12.22 -8.33 -26.66
N GLN A 24 -11.24 -8.22 -27.55
CA GLN A 24 -9.85 -8.59 -27.31
C GLN A 24 -9.12 -7.44 -26.62
N PHE A 25 -9.43 -7.22 -25.34
CA PHE A 25 -9.00 -6.02 -24.63
C PHE A 25 -7.48 -5.93 -24.40
N ALA A 26 -6.83 -7.05 -24.11
CA ALA A 26 -5.38 -7.08 -23.89
C ALA A 26 -4.59 -6.74 -25.18
N ASP A 27 -5.01 -7.32 -26.31
CA ASP A 27 -4.40 -7.05 -27.61
C ASP A 27 -4.65 -5.60 -28.05
N ALA A 28 -5.86 -5.07 -27.80
CA ALA A 28 -6.18 -3.67 -28.03
C ALA A 28 -5.26 -2.73 -27.23
N VAL A 29 -5.01 -3.03 -25.94
CA VAL A 29 -4.07 -2.27 -25.10
C VAL A 29 -2.66 -2.27 -25.69
N GLU A 30 -2.20 -3.41 -26.22
CA GLU A 30 -0.89 -3.51 -26.86
C GLU A 30 -0.80 -2.60 -28.09
N MET A 31 -1.81 -2.62 -28.96
CA MET A 31 -1.85 -1.77 -30.15
C MET A 31 -1.89 -0.29 -29.79
N TYR A 32 -2.69 0.13 -28.81
CA TYR A 32 -2.66 1.53 -28.35
C TYR A 32 -1.32 1.91 -27.71
N THR A 33 -0.65 0.97 -27.03
CA THR A 33 0.67 1.23 -26.47
C THR A 33 1.71 1.47 -27.55
N ARG A 34 1.69 0.69 -28.64
CA ARG A 34 2.53 0.94 -29.82
C ARG A 34 2.21 2.27 -30.49
N ALA A 35 0.94 2.66 -30.56
CA ALA A 35 0.55 3.98 -31.07
C ALA A 35 1.13 5.13 -30.20
N ILE A 36 1.10 4.98 -28.88
CA ILE A 36 1.65 5.95 -27.90
C ILE A 36 3.18 6.02 -27.98
N GLU A 37 3.87 4.91 -28.22
CA GLU A 37 5.33 4.88 -28.40
C GLU A 37 5.79 5.69 -29.62
N LEU A 38 4.97 5.70 -30.68
CA LEU A 38 5.24 6.47 -31.90
C LEU A 38 4.82 7.94 -31.79
N ASP A 39 3.72 8.22 -31.11
CA ASP A 39 3.19 9.57 -30.91
C ASP A 39 2.61 9.73 -29.48
N PRO A 40 3.45 10.12 -28.51
CA PRO A 40 3.08 10.19 -27.10
C PRO A 40 2.28 11.45 -26.72
N GLU A 41 2.12 12.41 -27.64
CA GLU A 41 1.38 13.66 -27.35
C GLU A 41 -0.10 13.56 -27.75
N ASN A 42 -0.50 12.45 -28.36
CA ASN A 42 -1.85 12.28 -28.84
C ASN A 42 -2.78 11.68 -27.77
N ALA A 43 -3.58 12.58 -27.18
CA ALA A 43 -4.57 12.26 -26.16
C ALA A 43 -5.60 11.18 -26.57
N VAL A 44 -5.83 10.96 -27.88
CA VAL A 44 -6.80 9.97 -28.37
C VAL A 44 -6.36 8.55 -28.03
N TYR A 45 -5.07 8.24 -28.15
CA TYR A 45 -4.57 6.89 -27.86
C TYR A 45 -4.71 6.57 -26.37
N TYR A 46 -4.41 7.53 -25.49
CA TYR A 46 -4.63 7.39 -24.05
C TYR A 46 -6.13 7.21 -23.71
N SER A 47 -7.03 7.97 -24.34
CA SER A 47 -8.48 7.76 -24.17
C SER A 47 -8.92 6.35 -24.56
N ASN A 48 -8.44 5.83 -25.69
CA ASN A 48 -8.83 4.51 -26.18
C ASN A 48 -8.21 3.38 -25.34
N ARG A 49 -6.97 3.53 -24.89
CA ARG A 49 -6.31 2.58 -23.99
C ARG A 49 -6.96 2.57 -22.60
N SER A 50 -7.36 3.73 -22.09
CA SER A 50 -8.17 3.86 -20.86
C SER A 50 -9.47 3.06 -20.97
N ALA A 51 -10.19 3.17 -22.09
CA ALA A 51 -11.40 2.39 -22.33
C ALA A 51 -11.16 0.88 -22.34
N ALA A 52 -10.06 0.44 -22.97
CA ALA A 52 -9.66 -0.96 -22.98
C ALA A 52 -9.33 -1.48 -21.56
N TYR A 53 -8.62 -0.69 -20.75
CA TYR A 53 -8.34 -1.04 -19.35
C TYR A 53 -9.60 -1.10 -18.48
N LEU A 54 -10.59 -0.22 -18.71
CA LEU A 54 -11.88 -0.32 -18.02
C LEU A 54 -12.62 -1.61 -18.37
N ALA A 55 -12.62 -2.00 -19.65
CA ALA A 55 -13.24 -3.25 -20.08
C ALA A 55 -12.56 -4.50 -19.50
N MET A 56 -11.26 -4.41 -19.16
CA MET A 56 -10.53 -5.47 -18.44
C MET A 56 -10.76 -5.48 -16.93
N GLY A 57 -11.38 -4.44 -16.35
CA GLY A 57 -11.51 -4.28 -14.90
C GLY A 57 -10.26 -3.69 -14.21
N ASP A 58 -9.26 -3.23 -14.95
CA ASP A 58 -8.06 -2.55 -14.39
C ASP A 58 -8.30 -1.04 -14.24
N ALA A 59 -9.41 -0.69 -13.57
CA ALA A 59 -9.81 0.70 -13.36
C ALA A 59 -8.86 1.45 -12.40
N ARG A 60 -8.32 0.74 -11.39
CA ARG A 60 -7.57 1.33 -10.25
C ARG A 60 -6.13 1.65 -10.60
N GLY A 61 -5.50 0.88 -11.49
CA GLY A 61 -4.08 0.98 -11.80
C GLY A 61 -3.78 1.82 -13.03
N LYS A 62 -4.50 1.57 -14.14
CA LYS A 62 -4.08 2.03 -15.48
C LYS A 62 -5.13 2.90 -16.18
N ALA A 63 -6.41 2.55 -16.12
CA ALA A 63 -7.44 3.32 -16.82
C ALA A 63 -7.54 4.78 -16.37
N LEU A 64 -7.52 5.01 -15.04
CA LEU A 64 -7.60 6.35 -14.47
C LEU A 64 -6.38 7.20 -14.86
N LYS A 65 -5.18 6.62 -14.83
CA LYS A 65 -3.94 7.34 -15.21
C LYS A 65 -3.94 7.75 -16.67
N ASP A 66 -4.39 6.87 -17.56
CA ASP A 66 -4.50 7.19 -18.99
C ASP A 66 -5.57 8.26 -19.24
N ALA A 67 -6.67 8.23 -18.48
CA ALA A 67 -7.70 9.28 -18.57
C ALA A 67 -7.20 10.63 -18.04
N GLU A 68 -6.42 10.65 -16.96
CA GLU A 68 -5.77 11.85 -16.45
C GLU A 68 -4.75 12.40 -17.45
N LYS A 69 -3.93 11.53 -18.06
CA LYS A 69 -2.98 11.93 -19.11
C LYS A 69 -3.69 12.50 -20.35
N CYS A 70 -4.85 11.95 -20.71
CA CYS A 70 -5.68 12.46 -21.78
C CYS A 70 -6.13 13.91 -21.51
N ILE A 71 -6.57 14.22 -20.29
CA ILE A 71 -6.97 15.58 -19.88
C ILE A 71 -5.75 16.51 -19.79
N GLU A 72 -4.60 16.01 -19.31
CA GLU A 72 -3.35 16.78 -19.28
C GLU A 72 -2.91 17.22 -20.68
N LEU A 73 -3.02 16.32 -21.67
CA LEU A 73 -2.65 16.58 -23.06
C LEU A 73 -3.67 17.45 -23.80
N LYS A 74 -4.98 17.24 -23.55
CA LYS A 74 -6.08 18.00 -24.17
C LYS A 74 -7.15 18.37 -23.15
N PRO A 75 -6.95 19.46 -22.39
CA PRO A 75 -7.90 19.88 -21.34
C PRO A 75 -9.22 20.43 -21.89
N ASP A 76 -9.26 20.79 -23.17
CA ASP A 76 -10.46 21.25 -23.89
C ASP A 76 -11.28 20.10 -24.48
N TRP A 77 -10.84 18.85 -24.32
CA TRP A 77 -11.49 17.70 -24.92
C TRP A 77 -12.37 16.92 -23.92
N TRP A 78 -13.68 17.08 -24.06
CA TRP A 78 -14.67 16.47 -23.17
C TRP A 78 -14.55 14.94 -23.04
N LYS A 79 -14.02 14.23 -24.06
CA LYS A 79 -13.87 12.76 -24.01
C LYS A 79 -12.86 12.32 -22.94
N GLY A 80 -11.85 13.13 -22.62
CA GLY A 80 -10.93 12.85 -21.51
C GLY A 80 -11.67 12.81 -20.16
N TYR A 81 -12.54 13.79 -19.93
CA TYR A 81 -13.42 13.85 -18.75
C TYR A 81 -14.40 12.68 -18.72
N SER A 82 -14.96 12.29 -19.87
CA SER A 82 -15.80 11.08 -19.98
C SER A 82 -15.05 9.82 -19.53
N ARG A 83 -13.79 9.63 -19.97
CA ARG A 83 -12.96 8.48 -19.56
C ARG A 83 -12.60 8.51 -18.08
N LYS A 84 -12.25 9.68 -17.55
CA LYS A 84 -11.90 9.83 -16.13
C LYS A 84 -13.11 9.56 -15.25
N GLY A 85 -14.27 10.12 -15.58
CA GLY A 85 -15.53 9.87 -14.87
C GLY A 85 -15.90 8.38 -14.90
N ALA A 86 -15.72 7.71 -16.04
CA ALA A 86 -16.00 6.27 -16.15
C ALA A 86 -15.05 5.43 -15.29
N ALA A 87 -13.77 5.81 -15.21
CA ALA A 87 -12.80 5.16 -14.33
C ALA A 87 -13.12 5.38 -12.85
N GLU A 88 -13.49 6.60 -12.45
CA GLU A 88 -13.90 6.91 -11.08
C GLU A 88 -15.20 6.18 -10.70
N HIS A 89 -16.15 6.06 -11.63
CA HIS A 89 -17.38 5.31 -11.45
C HIS A 89 -17.10 3.82 -11.23
N ALA A 90 -16.23 3.21 -12.06
CA ALA A 90 -15.79 1.83 -11.88
C ALA A 90 -15.05 1.58 -10.54
N LEU A 91 -14.48 2.64 -9.94
CA LEU A 91 -13.85 2.61 -8.63
C LEU A 91 -14.80 2.89 -7.45
N LEU A 92 -16.11 2.95 -7.72
CA LEU A 92 -17.15 3.31 -6.72
C LEU A 92 -16.95 4.71 -6.12
N ARG A 93 -16.22 5.60 -6.82
CA ARG A 93 -16.00 6.99 -6.42
C ARG A 93 -17.05 7.89 -7.06
N PHE A 94 -18.31 7.63 -6.76
CA PHE A 94 -19.47 8.21 -7.45
C PHE A 94 -19.52 9.75 -7.40
N ASP A 95 -19.19 10.36 -6.25
CA ASP A 95 -19.17 11.81 -6.11
C ASP A 95 -18.09 12.47 -6.99
N ALA A 96 -16.89 11.84 -7.05
CA ALA A 96 -15.80 12.29 -7.91
C ALA A 96 -16.16 12.12 -9.38
N ALA A 97 -16.71 10.96 -9.75
CA ALA A 97 -17.16 10.68 -11.12
C ALA A 97 -18.17 11.74 -11.61
N ARG A 98 -19.18 12.05 -10.78
CA ARG A 98 -20.17 13.08 -11.08
C ARG A 98 -19.54 14.46 -11.27
N ALA A 99 -18.63 14.86 -10.38
CA ALA A 99 -17.92 16.12 -10.50
C ALA A 99 -17.12 16.18 -11.81
N THR A 100 -16.40 15.11 -12.15
CA THR A 100 -15.63 14.99 -13.39
C THR A 100 -16.52 15.06 -14.63
N TYR A 101 -17.67 14.39 -14.64
CA TYR A 101 -18.62 14.49 -15.76
C TYR A 101 -19.19 15.90 -15.91
N ASN A 102 -19.46 16.60 -14.80
CA ASN A 102 -19.90 17.99 -14.83
C ASN A 102 -18.82 18.94 -15.37
N GLU A 103 -17.54 18.70 -15.10
CA GLU A 103 -16.45 19.45 -15.75
C GLU A 103 -16.44 19.19 -17.27
N GLY A 104 -16.67 17.95 -17.72
CA GLY A 104 -16.86 17.64 -19.13
C GLY A 104 -18.06 18.36 -19.77
N LEU A 105 -19.18 18.46 -19.04
CA LEU A 105 -20.37 19.20 -19.49
C LEU A 105 -20.15 20.71 -19.57
N LYS A 106 -19.19 21.28 -18.83
CA LYS A 106 -18.82 22.69 -19.04
C LYS A 106 -18.17 22.93 -20.41
N LEU A 107 -17.48 21.91 -20.95
CA LEU A 107 -16.85 21.97 -22.27
C LEU A 107 -17.83 21.65 -23.39
N ASP A 108 -18.77 20.74 -23.16
CA ASP A 108 -19.81 20.34 -24.10
C ASP A 108 -21.18 20.21 -23.38
N PRO A 109 -21.91 21.34 -23.20
CA PRO A 109 -23.16 21.36 -22.41
C PRO A 109 -24.29 20.53 -23.00
N ASP A 110 -24.31 20.34 -24.32
CA ASP A 110 -25.37 19.61 -25.03
C ASP A 110 -25.09 18.10 -25.11
N ASN A 111 -24.03 17.62 -24.46
CA ASN A 111 -23.64 16.23 -24.48
C ASN A 111 -24.55 15.34 -23.62
N THR A 112 -25.55 14.74 -24.27
CA THR A 112 -26.52 13.86 -23.61
C THR A 112 -25.87 12.66 -22.92
N SER A 113 -24.78 12.14 -23.48
CA SER A 113 -24.07 10.97 -22.92
C SER A 113 -23.37 11.32 -21.61
N LEU A 114 -22.73 12.49 -21.53
CA LEU A 114 -22.12 12.96 -20.28
C LEU A 114 -23.16 13.29 -19.22
N LEU A 115 -24.29 13.88 -19.62
CA LEU A 115 -25.39 14.18 -18.70
C LEU A 115 -25.96 12.90 -18.10
N GLN A 116 -26.26 11.90 -18.94
CA GLN A 116 -26.71 10.58 -18.49
C GLN A 116 -25.68 9.93 -17.55
N ALA A 117 -24.39 9.93 -17.91
CA ALA A 117 -23.35 9.35 -17.06
C ALA A 117 -23.20 10.08 -15.71
N SER A 118 -23.40 11.41 -15.67
CA SER A 118 -23.42 12.20 -14.43
C SER A 118 -24.62 11.85 -13.54
N GLU A 119 -25.80 11.69 -14.14
CA GLU A 119 -27.02 11.28 -13.44
C GLU A 119 -26.94 9.84 -12.93
N GLU A 120 -26.40 8.91 -13.73
CA GLU A 120 -26.13 7.53 -13.35
C GLU A 120 -25.15 7.48 -12.17
N ALA A 121 -24.05 8.24 -12.23
CA ALA A 121 -23.10 8.34 -11.13
C ALA A 121 -23.77 8.84 -9.85
N TYR A 122 -24.66 9.83 -9.96
CA TYR A 122 -25.40 10.34 -8.81
C TYR A 122 -26.35 9.31 -8.22
N ALA A 123 -27.13 8.62 -9.06
CA ALA A 123 -28.06 7.58 -8.64
C ALA A 123 -27.33 6.41 -7.97
N ALA A 124 -26.24 5.94 -8.58
CA ALA A 124 -25.38 4.89 -8.03
C ALA A 124 -24.75 5.31 -6.69
N GLY A 125 -24.33 6.57 -6.56
CA GLY A 125 -23.84 7.12 -5.29
C GLY A 125 -24.89 7.13 -4.18
N GLN A 126 -26.14 7.51 -4.51
CA GLN A 126 -27.24 7.45 -3.54
C GLN A 126 -27.58 6.02 -3.13
N GLU A 127 -27.64 5.09 -4.08
CA GLU A 127 -27.92 3.69 -3.82
C GLU A 127 -26.84 3.05 -2.96
N HIS A 128 -25.57 3.28 -3.31
CA HIS A 128 -24.43 2.81 -2.53
C HIS A 128 -24.44 3.39 -1.10
N SER A 129 -24.79 4.67 -0.92
CA SER A 129 -24.96 5.27 0.40
C SER A 129 -26.09 4.62 1.21
N LYS A 130 -27.22 4.31 0.57
CA LYS A 130 -28.35 3.61 1.21
C LYS A 130 -27.93 2.19 1.62
N GLN A 131 -27.27 1.46 0.72
CA GLN A 131 -26.79 0.10 0.99
C GLN A 131 -25.79 0.07 2.16
N LEU A 132 -24.86 1.02 2.22
CA LEU A 132 -23.93 1.15 3.34
C LEU A 132 -24.65 1.44 4.68
N LYS A 133 -25.68 2.29 4.67
CA LYS A 133 -26.51 2.55 5.86
C LYS A 133 -27.29 1.32 6.29
N GLU A 134 -27.82 0.55 5.35
CA GLU A 134 -28.55 -0.68 5.64
C GLU A 134 -27.62 -1.76 6.19
N GLN A 135 -26.43 -1.94 5.60
CA GLN A 135 -25.40 -2.83 6.13
C GLN A 135 -24.96 -2.42 7.53
N ALA A 136 -24.80 -1.12 7.80
CA ALA A 136 -24.46 -0.63 9.14
C ALA A 136 -25.57 -0.92 10.17
N LYS A 137 -26.85 -0.71 9.79
CA LYS A 137 -28.00 -1.05 10.63
C LYS A 137 -28.10 -2.54 10.91
N GLU A 138 -27.86 -3.37 9.90
CA GLU A 138 -27.86 -4.82 10.06
C GLU A 138 -26.73 -5.27 10.99
N GLN A 139 -25.52 -4.74 10.81
CA GLN A 139 -24.40 -4.99 11.72
C GLN A 139 -24.71 -4.56 13.16
N GLU A 140 -25.40 -3.44 13.35
CA GLU A 140 -25.85 -2.98 14.65
C GLU A 140 -26.91 -3.92 15.25
N ARG A 141 -27.87 -4.40 14.45
CA ARG A 141 -28.88 -5.37 14.89
C ARG A 141 -28.23 -6.68 15.31
N VAL A 142 -27.33 -7.23 14.50
CA VAL A 142 -26.58 -8.45 14.83
C VAL A 142 -25.77 -8.26 16.12
N ARG A 143 -25.16 -7.09 16.30
CA ARG A 143 -24.44 -6.76 17.54
C ARG A 143 -25.36 -6.72 18.75
N LYS A 144 -26.54 -6.09 18.64
CA LYS A 144 -27.56 -6.03 19.69
C LYS A 144 -28.11 -7.42 20.02
N GLU A 145 -28.46 -8.22 19.02
CA GLU A 145 -28.91 -9.61 19.23
C GLU A 145 -27.82 -10.47 19.89
N ALA A 146 -26.55 -10.28 19.54
CA ALA A 146 -25.44 -10.96 20.19
C ALA A 146 -25.24 -10.50 21.65
N GLU A 147 -25.48 -9.23 21.94
CA GLU A 147 -25.45 -8.66 23.29
C GLU A 147 -26.62 -9.20 24.13
N GLU A 148 -27.85 -9.19 23.60
CA GLU A 148 -29.04 -9.76 24.22
C GLU A 148 -28.90 -11.26 24.48
N ARG A 149 -28.32 -12.03 23.55
CA ARG A 149 -28.01 -13.46 23.77
C ARG A 149 -27.01 -13.65 24.90
N ARG A 150 -25.94 -12.84 24.95
CA ARG A 150 -24.98 -12.86 26.06
C ARG A 150 -25.63 -12.50 27.40
N GLU A 151 -26.59 -11.58 27.39
CA GLU A 151 -27.36 -11.23 28.60
C GLU A 151 -28.33 -12.34 29.02
N GLN A 152 -29.00 -13.01 28.07
CA GLN A 152 -29.85 -14.17 28.36
C GLN A 152 -29.05 -15.38 28.84
N GLU A 153 -27.86 -15.61 28.28
CA GLU A 153 -26.92 -16.63 28.75
C GLU A 153 -26.50 -16.37 30.21
N LYS A 154 -26.26 -15.10 30.57
CA LYS A 154 -26.01 -14.69 31.97
C LYS A 154 -27.24 -14.87 32.87
N LYS A 155 -28.44 -14.50 32.41
CA LYS A 155 -29.69 -14.65 33.19
C LYS A 155 -30.12 -16.10 33.45
N ASN A 156 -29.66 -17.03 32.63
CA ASN A 156 -29.91 -18.46 32.80
C ASN A 156 -28.87 -19.17 33.71
N GLU A 157 -27.86 -18.45 34.20
CA GLU A 157 -27.06 -18.91 35.34
C GLU A 157 -27.91 -18.81 36.63
N PRO A 158 -27.74 -19.72 37.62
CA PRO A 158 -28.59 -19.76 38.81
C PRO A 158 -28.59 -18.41 39.55
N ASN A 159 -29.78 -17.94 39.91
CA ASN A 159 -30.03 -16.58 40.39
C ASN A 159 -29.58 -16.36 41.85
N ASP A 160 -28.26 -16.33 42.07
CA ASP A 160 -27.66 -15.81 43.31
C ASP A 160 -27.32 -14.30 43.20
N GLU A 161 -27.43 -13.72 42.00
CA GLU A 161 -26.96 -12.35 41.71
C GLU A 161 -27.97 -11.25 42.10
N ASP A 162 -29.29 -11.49 42.03
CA ASP A 162 -30.30 -10.49 42.43
C ASP A 162 -30.32 -10.20 43.94
N ALA A 163 -29.96 -11.18 44.77
CA ALA A 163 -29.79 -11.00 46.22
C ALA A 163 -28.52 -10.21 46.54
N LEU A 164 -27.43 -10.48 45.83
CA LEU A 164 -26.15 -9.76 45.95
C LEU A 164 -26.24 -8.32 45.45
N LEU A 165 -27.06 -8.04 44.43
CA LEU A 165 -27.26 -6.69 43.90
C LEU A 165 -28.09 -5.83 44.87
N ALA A 166 -29.08 -6.42 45.55
CA ALA A 166 -29.86 -5.73 46.57
C ALA A 166 -29.01 -5.43 47.82
N GLU A 167 -28.17 -6.38 48.25
CA GLU A 167 -27.21 -6.22 49.36
C GLU A 167 -26.13 -5.17 49.02
N PHE A 168 -25.63 -5.17 47.79
CA PHE A 168 -24.71 -4.16 47.26
C PHE A 168 -25.33 -2.76 47.19
N MET A 169 -26.58 -2.63 46.75
CA MET A 169 -27.23 -1.32 46.66
C MET A 169 -27.58 -0.73 48.04
N SER A 170 -27.79 -1.57 49.06
CA SER A 170 -27.87 -1.10 50.46
C SER A 170 -26.50 -0.70 51.03
N GLU A 171 -25.44 -1.46 50.74
CA GLU A 171 -24.07 -1.11 51.15
C GLU A 171 -23.57 0.18 50.47
N VAL A 172 -23.90 0.40 49.20
CA VAL A 172 -23.52 1.62 48.47
C VAL A 172 -24.26 2.86 49.01
N GLN A 173 -25.52 2.72 49.43
CA GLN A 173 -26.24 3.81 50.11
C GLN A 173 -25.65 4.12 51.50
N GLU A 174 -25.26 3.09 52.28
CA GLU A 174 -24.53 3.26 53.55
C GLU A 174 -23.13 3.86 53.35
N LEU A 175 -22.49 3.63 52.21
CA LEU A 175 -21.19 4.20 51.86
C LEU A 175 -21.29 5.63 51.33
N GLU A 176 -22.34 6.02 50.61
CA GLU A 176 -22.56 7.40 50.15
C GLU A 176 -22.92 8.34 51.30
N GLU A 177 -23.67 7.86 52.31
CA GLU A 177 -23.92 8.59 53.55
C GLU A 177 -22.63 8.78 54.39
N ASN A 178 -21.65 7.88 54.25
CA ASN A 178 -20.35 7.94 54.94
C ASN A 178 -19.22 8.60 54.12
N ALA A 179 -19.33 8.69 52.79
CA ALA A 179 -18.27 9.19 51.90
C ALA A 179 -18.32 10.71 51.67
N ASN A 180 -19.37 11.40 52.12
CA ASN A 180 -19.51 12.84 51.92
C ASN A 180 -18.67 13.67 52.91
N CYS A 181 -17.43 13.25 53.18
CA CYS A 181 -16.46 13.93 54.05
C CYS A 181 -14.99 13.56 53.72
N ILE A 182 -14.58 13.39 52.45
CA ILE A 182 -13.14 13.25 52.15
C ILE A 182 -12.75 14.14 50.96
N LYS A 183 -12.16 15.30 51.30
CA LYS A 183 -11.41 16.11 50.34
C LYS A 183 -10.22 15.28 49.85
N LYS A 184 -10.09 15.12 48.52
CA LYS A 184 -8.91 14.53 47.89
C LYS A 184 -7.66 15.30 48.31
N GLU A 185 -6.87 14.72 49.21
CA GLU A 185 -5.51 15.13 49.47
C GLU A 185 -4.60 14.48 48.40
N GLU A 186 -3.89 15.31 47.64
CA GLU A 186 -2.81 14.87 46.76
C GLU A 186 -1.68 14.30 47.62
N LYS A 187 -1.51 12.97 47.61
CA LYS A 187 -0.35 12.32 48.26
C LYS A 187 0.88 12.49 47.38
N GLU A 188 1.91 13.16 47.90
CA GLU A 188 3.24 13.17 47.31
C GLU A 188 3.79 11.73 47.21
N LYS A 189 4.17 11.30 45.99
CA LYS A 189 4.72 9.97 45.75
C LYS A 189 6.10 9.85 46.41
N PRO A 190 6.42 8.71 47.07
CA PRO A 190 7.73 8.53 47.69
C PRO A 190 8.86 8.59 46.65
N PRO A 191 10.07 9.09 47.00
CA PRO A 191 11.18 9.18 46.07
C PRO A 191 11.59 7.80 45.53
N VAL A 192 11.69 7.66 44.20
CA VAL A 192 12.16 6.43 43.56
C VAL A 192 13.67 6.25 43.79
N ASP A 193 14.08 5.14 44.39
CA ASP A 193 15.49 4.77 44.50
C ASP A 193 15.99 4.16 43.17
N PHE A 194 16.89 4.87 42.50
CA PHE A 194 17.49 4.45 41.23
C PHE A 194 18.68 3.50 41.40
N GLY A 195 19.18 3.28 42.62
CA GLY A 195 20.32 2.40 42.88
C GLY A 195 21.65 2.87 42.27
N THR A 196 22.56 1.92 42.02
CA THR A 196 23.90 2.18 41.45
C THR A 196 23.94 1.98 39.93
N SER A 197 24.92 2.62 39.27
CA SER A 197 25.13 2.50 37.83
C SER A 197 25.24 1.06 37.35
N ASP A 198 26.02 0.21 38.03
CA ASP A 198 26.21 -1.18 37.62
C ASP A 198 24.93 -2.01 37.76
N LYS A 199 24.16 -1.82 38.85
CA LYS A 199 22.87 -2.48 39.03
C LYS A 199 21.85 -2.07 37.95
N GLN A 200 21.88 -0.82 37.50
CA GLN A 200 21.02 -0.37 36.40
C GLN A 200 21.40 -1.00 35.07
N ILE A 201 22.69 -1.13 34.77
CA ILE A 201 23.16 -1.83 33.57
C ILE A 201 22.76 -3.31 33.61
N GLU A 202 22.95 -3.97 34.76
CA GLU A 202 22.51 -5.35 34.96
C GLU A 202 21.00 -5.50 34.77
N ARG A 203 20.20 -4.56 35.28
CA ARG A 203 18.73 -4.55 35.11
C ARG A 203 18.30 -4.38 33.67
N LEU A 204 18.93 -3.46 32.93
CA LEU A 204 18.56 -3.15 31.56
C LEU A 204 19.02 -4.22 30.56
N LEU A 205 20.07 -4.97 30.91
CA LEU A 205 20.67 -6.02 30.08
C LEU A 205 20.51 -7.41 30.70
N GLN A 206 19.42 -7.63 31.43
CA GLN A 206 19.06 -8.93 31.96
C GLN A 206 18.89 -9.99 30.85
N PRO A 207 18.99 -11.29 31.18
CA PRO A 207 18.54 -12.33 30.28
C PRO A 207 17.12 -12.03 29.77
N HIS A 208 16.92 -12.09 28.45
CA HIS A 208 15.65 -11.75 27.80
C HIS A 208 15.25 -10.26 27.84
N PHE A 209 16.19 -9.33 28.07
CA PHE A 209 15.93 -7.88 28.03
C PHE A 209 15.19 -7.40 26.76
N LYS A 210 15.41 -8.08 25.63
CA LYS A 210 14.69 -7.82 24.36
C LYS A 210 13.17 -7.81 24.51
N TRP A 211 12.62 -8.61 25.43
CA TRP A 211 11.18 -8.73 25.68
C TRP A 211 10.75 -7.90 26.89
N ILE A 212 11.59 -7.83 27.92
CA ILE A 212 11.32 -7.05 29.15
C ILE A 212 11.28 -5.55 28.82
N ASN A 213 12.23 -5.07 28.02
CA ASN A 213 12.36 -3.65 27.67
C ASN A 213 11.37 -3.19 26.60
N LEU A 214 10.43 -4.05 26.16
CA LEU A 214 9.32 -3.63 25.29
C LEU A 214 8.37 -2.66 26.01
N ASN A 215 8.29 -2.74 27.34
CA ASN A 215 7.53 -1.80 28.15
C ASN A 215 8.40 -0.58 28.53
N PRO A 216 8.16 0.62 27.95
CA PRO A 216 8.97 1.80 28.22
C PRO A 216 8.80 2.34 29.65
N PHE A 217 7.65 2.12 30.29
CA PHE A 217 7.43 2.52 31.69
C PHE A 217 8.32 1.72 32.65
N GLY A 218 8.45 0.41 32.42
CA GLY A 218 9.35 -0.45 33.20
C GLY A 218 10.83 -0.09 32.99
N VAL A 219 11.23 0.26 31.77
CA VAL A 219 12.61 0.70 31.48
C VAL A 219 12.93 2.00 32.21
N LEU A 220 12.03 2.97 32.19
CA LEU A 220 12.22 4.28 32.85
C LEU A 220 11.87 4.29 34.34
N MET A 221 11.41 3.16 34.90
CA MET A 221 10.94 3.05 36.28
C MET A 221 9.84 4.08 36.60
N LEU A 222 8.85 4.17 35.72
CA LEU A 222 7.72 5.09 35.81
C LEU A 222 6.42 4.35 36.05
N ASP A 223 5.49 5.01 36.73
CA ASP A 223 4.10 4.58 36.81
C ASP A 223 3.32 5.00 35.56
N ILE A 224 2.13 4.41 35.39
CA ILE A 224 1.25 4.62 34.23
C ILE A 224 0.70 6.06 34.19
N ASP A 225 0.54 6.69 35.35
CA ASP A 225 0.04 8.05 35.57
C ASP A 225 1.14 9.13 35.53
N ALA A 226 2.38 8.76 35.18
CA ALA A 226 3.51 9.67 35.16
C ALA A 226 3.31 10.84 34.17
N THR A 227 3.69 12.05 34.62
CA THR A 227 3.64 13.26 33.80
C THR A 227 4.83 13.35 32.84
N GLU A 228 4.75 14.23 31.84
CA GLU A 228 5.87 14.43 30.89
C GLU A 228 7.15 14.96 31.57
N GLU A 229 7.01 15.65 32.70
CA GLU A 229 8.12 16.11 33.51
C GLU A 229 8.81 14.93 34.20
N ASP A 230 8.04 14.01 34.78
CA ASP A 230 8.55 12.79 35.40
C ASP A 230 9.31 11.93 34.38
N MET A 231 8.77 11.81 33.16
CA MET A 231 9.44 11.11 32.05
C MET A 231 10.81 11.72 31.73
N LYS A 232 10.89 13.05 31.64
CA LYS A 232 12.15 13.76 31.39
C LYS A 232 13.13 13.61 32.55
N GLN A 233 12.65 13.69 33.78
CA GLN A 233 13.47 13.56 34.99
C GLN A 233 14.08 12.15 35.10
N HIS A 234 13.25 11.12 34.98
CA HIS A 234 13.69 9.72 35.02
C HIS A 234 14.63 9.40 33.86
N TYR A 235 14.32 9.88 32.65
CA TYR A 235 15.22 9.72 31.51
C TYR A 235 16.58 10.35 31.77
N ARG A 236 16.64 11.62 32.22
CA ARG A 236 17.92 12.28 32.55
C ARG A 236 18.68 11.52 33.61
N LYS A 237 18.00 11.09 34.67
CA LYS A 237 18.63 10.38 35.80
C LYS A 237 19.23 9.06 35.34
N ILE A 238 18.44 8.18 34.71
CA ILE A 238 18.91 6.87 34.25
C ILE A 238 19.95 7.03 33.14
N SER A 239 19.72 7.93 32.17
CA SER A 239 20.66 8.22 31.07
C SER A 239 22.03 8.65 31.59
N THR A 240 22.09 9.50 32.61
CA THR A 240 23.38 9.89 33.21
C THR A 240 24.05 8.75 33.95
N MET A 241 23.26 7.85 34.56
CA MET A 241 23.75 6.68 35.29
C MET A 241 24.26 5.56 34.41
N VAL A 242 23.84 5.47 33.14
CA VAL A 242 24.28 4.45 32.19
C VAL A 242 25.05 5.04 31.00
N HIS A 243 25.44 6.31 31.07
CA HIS A 243 26.15 6.97 29.99
C HIS A 243 27.53 6.32 29.75
N PRO A 244 27.92 6.02 28.49
CA PRO A 244 29.18 5.34 28.20
C PRO A 244 30.42 6.07 28.73
N ASP A 245 30.43 7.40 28.74
CA ASP A 245 31.56 8.18 29.26
C ASP A 245 31.61 8.28 30.80
N LYS A 246 30.47 8.10 31.48
CA LYS A 246 30.38 8.23 32.94
C LYS A 246 30.50 6.89 33.65
N CYS A 247 30.24 5.79 32.94
CA CYS A 247 30.30 4.43 33.46
C CYS A 247 31.53 3.71 32.91
N ARG A 248 32.26 3.01 33.78
CA ARG A 248 33.41 2.17 33.39
C ARG A 248 33.01 0.81 32.80
N ASN A 249 31.72 0.50 32.73
CA ASN A 249 31.22 -0.79 32.29
C ASN A 249 31.15 -0.85 30.75
N PRO A 250 31.73 -1.89 30.09
CA PRO A 250 31.72 -2.01 28.63
C PRO A 250 30.32 -2.09 28.02
N LYS A 251 29.33 -2.56 28.79
CA LYS A 251 27.94 -2.69 28.34
C LYS A 251 27.09 -1.42 28.51
N ALA A 252 27.66 -0.35 29.08
CA ALA A 252 26.94 0.90 29.33
C ALA A 252 26.31 1.49 28.05
N ARG A 253 27.01 1.37 26.91
CA ARG A 253 26.50 1.85 25.62
C ARG A 253 25.19 1.16 25.21
N GLU A 254 25.10 -0.16 25.37
CA GLU A 254 23.89 -0.93 25.01
C GLU A 254 22.72 -0.58 25.94
N ALA A 255 22.98 -0.48 27.25
CA ALA A 255 21.98 -0.07 28.24
C ALA A 255 21.46 1.35 27.96
N PHE A 256 22.35 2.26 27.56
CA PHE A 256 21.98 3.63 27.20
C PHE A 256 21.05 3.70 25.98
N GLU A 257 21.31 2.90 24.95
CA GLU A 257 20.46 2.85 23.75
C GLU A 257 19.04 2.33 24.08
N GLU A 258 18.91 1.34 24.97
CA GLU A 258 17.59 0.85 25.41
C GLU A 258 16.80 1.94 26.17
N VAL A 259 17.46 2.70 27.04
CA VAL A 259 16.84 3.82 27.77
C VAL A 259 16.42 4.95 26.81
N LYS A 260 17.28 5.28 25.84
CA LYS A 260 16.98 6.27 24.80
C LYS A 260 15.81 5.85 23.92
N LYS A 261 15.76 4.58 23.53
CA LYS A 261 14.66 3.98 22.76
C LYS A 261 13.34 4.05 23.54
N ALA A 262 13.33 3.67 24.81
CA ALA A 262 12.15 3.75 25.67
C ALA A 262 11.63 5.19 25.79
N TYR A 263 12.52 6.17 25.97
CA TYR A 263 12.14 7.59 26.04
C TYR A 263 11.55 8.10 24.72
N ASN A 264 12.14 7.76 23.58
CA ASN A 264 11.59 8.15 22.28
C ASN A 264 10.20 7.54 22.03
N LEU A 265 9.95 6.33 22.54
CA LEU A 265 8.66 5.65 22.43
C LEU A 265 7.58 6.29 23.31
N ILE A 266 7.91 6.64 24.56
CA ILE A 266 6.94 7.22 25.50
C ILE A 266 6.64 8.70 25.21
N THR A 267 7.58 9.41 24.57
CA THR A 267 7.38 10.80 24.13
C THR A 267 6.33 10.92 23.03
N GLN A 268 6.07 9.85 22.27
CA GLN A 268 5.01 9.82 21.26
C GLN A 268 3.66 9.57 21.93
N GLU A 269 2.75 10.54 21.89
CA GLU A 269 1.46 10.49 22.60
C GLU A 269 0.61 9.26 22.21
N ASP A 270 0.53 8.94 20.92
CA ASP A 270 -0.25 7.79 20.42
C ASP A 270 0.32 6.45 20.93
N ARG A 271 1.64 6.32 20.93
CA ARG A 271 2.31 5.13 21.47
C ARG A 271 2.13 5.06 22.98
N ARG A 272 2.25 6.18 23.68
CA ARG A 272 2.00 6.27 25.13
C ARG A 272 0.61 5.75 25.48
N LYS A 273 -0.43 6.24 24.80
CA LYS A 273 -1.82 5.78 24.98
C LYS A 273 -1.96 4.28 24.70
N MET A 274 -1.33 3.77 23.64
CA MET A 274 -1.33 2.34 23.32
C MET A 274 -0.69 1.49 24.43
N PHE A 275 0.45 1.93 24.97
CA PHE A 275 1.14 1.23 26.05
C PHE A 275 0.33 1.23 27.34
N ILE A 276 -0.22 2.38 27.75
CA ILE A 276 -1.10 2.51 28.91
C ILE A 276 -2.27 1.54 28.79
N ARG A 277 -2.98 1.56 27.66
CA ARG A 277 -4.11 0.66 27.41
C ARG A 277 -3.72 -0.82 27.47
N THR A 278 -2.54 -1.17 26.95
CA THR A 278 -2.04 -2.56 26.99
C THR A 278 -1.79 -3.01 28.43
N ILE A 279 -1.19 -2.15 29.26
CA ILE A 279 -0.92 -2.43 30.67
C ILE A 279 -2.21 -2.52 31.47
N GLU A 280 -3.14 -1.58 31.29
CA GLU A 280 -4.44 -1.57 31.96
C GLU A 280 -5.25 -2.83 31.64
N ASN A 281 -5.35 -3.20 30.35
CA ASN A 281 -6.05 -4.41 29.93
C ASN A 281 -5.42 -5.67 30.55
N ALA A 282 -4.09 -5.79 30.51
CA ALA A 282 -3.40 -6.95 31.10
C ALA A 282 -3.62 -7.03 32.62
N THR A 283 -3.61 -5.88 33.30
CA THR A 283 -3.86 -5.81 34.75
C THR A 283 -5.29 -6.23 35.09
N GLN A 284 -6.29 -5.69 34.36
CA GLN A 284 -7.70 -6.03 34.55
C GLN A 284 -7.98 -7.52 34.32
N GLU A 285 -7.37 -8.13 33.30
CA GLU A 285 -7.51 -9.56 33.05
C GLU A 285 -6.92 -10.40 34.18
N VAL A 286 -5.73 -10.06 34.69
CA VAL A 286 -5.14 -10.79 35.83
C VAL A 286 -6.00 -10.67 37.09
N GLU A 287 -6.48 -9.47 37.41
CA GLU A 287 -7.36 -9.28 38.55
C GLU A 287 -8.69 -10.03 38.39
N LYS A 288 -9.25 -10.05 37.19
CA LYS A 288 -10.47 -10.78 36.87
C LYS A 288 -10.26 -12.29 37.00
N GLU A 289 -9.16 -12.83 36.48
CA GLU A 289 -8.79 -14.24 36.66
C GLU A 289 -8.60 -14.60 38.13
N ARG A 290 -7.94 -13.72 38.91
CA ARG A 290 -7.75 -13.89 40.35
C ARG A 290 -9.08 -13.88 41.11
N ARG A 291 -9.96 -12.91 40.81
CA ARG A 291 -11.33 -12.86 41.35
C ARG A 291 -12.12 -14.13 41.03
N GLN A 292 -12.03 -14.65 39.80
CA GLN A 292 -12.69 -15.90 39.42
C GLN A 292 -12.15 -17.12 40.17
N LYS A 293 -10.84 -17.18 40.42
CA LYS A 293 -10.22 -18.27 41.21
C LYS A 293 -10.67 -18.24 42.67
N LEU A 294 -10.75 -17.05 43.27
CA LEU A 294 -11.29 -16.86 44.63
C LEU A 294 -12.76 -17.31 44.69
N LYS A 295 -13.60 -16.93 43.71
CA LYS A 295 -14.99 -17.40 43.60
C LYS A 295 -15.12 -18.93 43.48
N LYS A 296 -14.12 -19.59 42.88
CA LYS A 296 -14.06 -21.05 42.76
C LYS A 296 -13.50 -21.76 44.00
N GLY A 297 -13.26 -21.04 45.09
CA GLY A 297 -12.81 -21.60 46.36
C GLY A 297 -11.29 -21.82 46.47
N VAL A 298 -10.48 -21.22 45.59
CA VAL A 298 -9.01 -21.23 45.72
C VAL A 298 -8.60 -20.24 46.81
N ASN A 299 -7.74 -20.67 47.75
CA ASN A 299 -7.27 -19.82 48.84
C ASN A 299 -6.35 -18.70 48.33
N GLU A 300 -6.43 -17.52 48.95
CA GLU A 300 -5.62 -16.36 48.57
C GLU A 300 -4.10 -16.61 48.68
N SER A 301 -3.69 -17.45 49.61
CA SER A 301 -2.29 -17.87 49.78
C SER A 301 -1.73 -18.66 48.60
N GLU A 302 -2.58 -19.30 47.79
CA GLU A 302 -2.18 -20.10 46.63
C GLU A 302 -2.05 -19.26 45.35
N LEU A 303 -2.57 -18.02 45.37
CA LEU A 303 -2.63 -17.12 44.21
C LEU A 303 -1.36 -16.29 43.98
N GLY A 304 -0.39 -16.37 44.89
CA GLY A 304 0.87 -15.65 44.80
C GLY A 304 0.73 -14.11 44.86
N ASP A 305 1.84 -13.43 44.62
CA ASP A 305 1.85 -11.96 44.62
C ASP A 305 1.14 -11.40 43.38
N LEU A 306 0.26 -10.41 43.59
CA LEU A 306 -0.51 -9.80 42.52
C LEU A 306 0.39 -9.02 41.57
N LYS A 307 1.37 -8.30 42.12
CA LYS A 307 2.27 -7.47 41.32
C LYS A 307 3.11 -8.32 40.38
N GLU A 308 3.68 -9.41 40.88
CA GLU A 308 4.45 -10.35 40.06
C GLU A 308 3.60 -11.03 38.96
N ALA A 309 2.33 -11.32 39.24
CA ALA A 309 1.40 -11.88 38.25
C ALA A 309 1.06 -10.86 37.15
N VAL A 310 0.80 -9.61 37.53
CA VAL A 310 0.54 -8.51 36.58
C VAL A 310 1.76 -8.26 35.71
N ASP A 311 2.97 -8.17 36.29
CA ASP A 311 4.22 -7.96 35.54
C ASP A 311 4.44 -9.06 34.49
N LYS A 312 4.16 -10.32 34.83
CA LYS A 312 4.24 -11.45 33.88
C LYS A 312 3.20 -11.33 32.76
N ALA A 313 1.97 -10.94 33.06
CA ALA A 313 0.91 -10.77 32.07
C ALA A 313 1.20 -9.60 31.11
N VAL A 314 1.66 -8.47 31.66
CA VAL A 314 2.09 -7.31 30.88
C VAL A 314 3.22 -7.71 29.92
N MET A 315 4.26 -8.38 30.42
CA MET A 315 5.38 -8.84 29.57
C MET A 315 4.89 -9.73 28.41
N ARG A 316 3.94 -10.64 28.66
CA ARG A 316 3.34 -11.49 27.61
C ARG A 316 2.58 -10.68 26.58
N ALA A 317 1.73 -9.75 27.01
CA ALA A 317 0.95 -8.90 26.10
C ALA A 317 1.85 -8.09 25.15
N PHE A 318 2.92 -7.51 25.67
CA PHE A 318 3.91 -6.80 24.87
C PHE A 318 4.67 -7.72 23.91
N ALA A 319 5.07 -8.92 24.36
CA ALA A 319 5.72 -9.90 23.52
C ALA A 319 4.81 -10.39 22.37
N GLU A 320 3.51 -10.56 22.61
CA GLU A 320 2.52 -10.92 21.59
C GLU A 320 2.37 -9.83 20.53
N ILE A 321 2.28 -8.56 20.95
CA ILE A 321 2.21 -7.41 20.03
C ILE A 321 3.47 -7.37 19.15
N GLU A 322 4.64 -7.54 19.74
CA GLU A 322 5.92 -7.52 19.02
C GLU A 322 6.07 -8.72 18.08
N ASN A 323 5.67 -9.92 18.51
CA ASN A 323 5.64 -11.11 17.66
C ASN A 323 4.68 -10.93 16.48
N ARG A 324 3.50 -10.35 16.72
CA ARG A 324 2.53 -10.04 15.66
C ARG A 324 3.12 -9.05 14.64
N ARG A 325 3.80 -8.01 15.10
CA ARG A 325 4.50 -7.04 14.24
C ARG A 325 5.55 -7.72 13.36
N GLN A 326 6.44 -8.51 13.97
CA GLN A 326 7.49 -9.23 13.23
C GLN A 326 6.91 -10.24 12.22
N ASN A 327 5.78 -10.89 12.56
CA ASN A 327 5.12 -11.83 11.65
C ASN A 327 4.49 -11.12 10.45
N ILE A 328 3.89 -9.94 10.64
CA ILE A 328 3.37 -9.11 9.55
C ILE A 328 4.52 -8.67 8.64
N GLU A 329 5.59 -8.11 9.21
CA GLU A 329 6.75 -7.64 8.45
C GLU A 329 7.40 -8.78 7.65
N LYS A 330 7.54 -9.98 8.23
CA LYS A 330 8.02 -11.16 7.52
C LYS A 330 7.13 -11.55 6.33
N ARG A 331 5.80 -11.48 6.50
CA ARG A 331 4.84 -11.78 5.43
C ARG A 331 4.94 -10.77 4.29
N GLU A 332 4.99 -9.48 4.61
CA GLU A 332 5.14 -8.40 3.63
C GLU A 332 6.49 -8.46 2.91
N ALA A 333 7.58 -8.76 3.63
CA ALA A 333 8.89 -8.98 3.02
C ALA A 333 8.90 -10.19 2.09
N ALA A 334 8.23 -11.28 2.46
CA ALA A 334 8.10 -12.45 1.60
C ALA A 334 7.26 -12.15 0.34
N GLN A 335 6.20 -11.35 0.48
CA GLN A 335 5.39 -10.89 -0.65
C GLN A 335 6.22 -10.01 -1.61
N ARG A 336 6.92 -8.99 -1.10
CA ARG A 336 7.80 -8.13 -1.91
C ARG A 336 8.86 -8.92 -2.66
N ARG A 337 9.44 -9.96 -2.03
CA ARG A 337 10.41 -10.85 -2.71
C ARG A 337 9.78 -11.62 -3.86
N ARG A 338 8.54 -12.11 -3.70
CA ARG A 338 7.81 -12.82 -4.77
C ARG A 338 7.46 -11.90 -5.93
N GLU A 339 7.01 -10.69 -5.63
CA GLU A 339 6.71 -9.66 -6.63
C GLU A 339 7.98 -9.29 -7.41
N ALA A 340 9.10 -9.02 -6.73
CA ALA A 340 10.38 -8.76 -7.38
C ALA A 340 10.89 -9.94 -8.25
N GLU A 341 10.72 -11.18 -7.79
CA GLU A 341 11.08 -12.37 -8.57
C GLU A 341 10.19 -12.53 -9.82
N GLN A 342 8.91 -12.17 -9.73
CA GLN A 342 8.01 -12.16 -10.87
C GLN A 342 8.40 -11.07 -11.88
N GLU A 343 8.68 -9.85 -11.41
CA GLU A 343 9.15 -8.75 -12.25
C GLU A 343 10.47 -9.11 -12.95
N GLU A 344 11.42 -9.73 -12.25
CA GLU A 344 12.69 -10.19 -12.83
C GLU A 344 12.44 -11.25 -13.92
N LYS A 345 11.53 -12.21 -13.68
CA LYS A 345 11.16 -13.22 -14.69
C LYS A 345 10.51 -12.58 -15.91
N GLU A 346 9.66 -11.58 -15.73
CA GLU A 346 9.03 -10.85 -16.83
C GLU A 346 10.06 -10.04 -17.62
N GLN A 347 10.95 -9.31 -16.94
CA GLN A 347 12.06 -8.62 -17.56
C GLN A 347 12.98 -9.58 -18.32
N ALA A 348 13.27 -10.76 -17.76
CA ALA A 348 14.05 -11.79 -18.42
C ALA A 348 13.34 -12.34 -19.67
N LYS A 349 12.02 -12.54 -19.64
CA LYS A 349 11.23 -12.92 -20.83
C LYS A 349 11.33 -11.86 -21.92
N VAL A 350 11.14 -10.59 -21.56
CA VAL A 350 11.25 -9.45 -22.49
C VAL A 350 12.66 -9.37 -23.07
N ALA A 351 13.70 -9.46 -22.24
CA ALA A 351 15.09 -9.46 -22.70
C ALA A 351 15.41 -10.67 -23.61
N ASN A 352 14.88 -11.85 -23.30
CA ASN A 352 15.03 -13.03 -24.15
C ASN A 352 14.27 -12.90 -25.47
N MET A 353 13.08 -12.28 -25.46
CA MET A 353 12.33 -11.94 -26.67
C MET A 353 13.15 -11.01 -27.56
N PHE A 354 13.69 -9.91 -27.02
CA PHE A 354 14.56 -9.01 -27.78
C PHE A 354 15.82 -9.70 -28.32
N LYS A 355 16.46 -10.58 -27.53
CA LYS A 355 17.60 -11.37 -28.01
C LYS A 355 17.21 -12.29 -29.16
N ARG A 356 16.04 -12.93 -29.09
CA ARG A 356 15.51 -13.82 -30.12
C ARG A 356 15.18 -13.06 -31.41
N GLU A 357 14.55 -11.89 -31.31
CA GLU A 357 14.28 -11.05 -32.48
C GLU A 357 15.57 -10.57 -33.14
N ARG A 358 16.56 -10.17 -32.33
CA ARG A 358 17.87 -9.75 -32.84
C ARG A 358 18.59 -10.88 -33.57
N SER A 359 18.61 -12.09 -33.00
CA SER A 359 19.22 -13.24 -33.64
C SER A 359 18.45 -13.66 -34.90
N TRP A 360 17.12 -13.60 -34.88
CA TRP A 360 16.30 -13.87 -36.06
C TRP A 360 16.57 -12.87 -37.19
N ALA A 361 16.61 -11.56 -36.89
CA ALA A 361 16.94 -10.52 -37.86
C ALA A 361 18.37 -10.62 -38.41
N GLU A 362 19.32 -11.12 -37.62
CA GLU A 362 20.69 -11.38 -38.07
C GLU A 362 20.78 -12.61 -38.97
N THR A 363 20.04 -13.68 -38.64
CA THR A 363 19.94 -14.91 -39.44
C THR A 363 19.25 -14.63 -40.76
N ASP A 364 18.13 -13.89 -40.76
CA ASP A 364 17.42 -13.47 -41.97
C ASP A 364 18.32 -12.60 -42.87
N ARG A 365 19.03 -11.60 -42.30
CA ARG A 365 20.03 -10.82 -43.07
C ARG A 365 21.18 -11.67 -43.63
N ARG A 366 21.54 -12.76 -42.95
CA ARG A 366 22.56 -13.71 -43.42
C ARG A 366 22.01 -14.57 -44.55
N GLU A 367 20.78 -15.08 -44.44
CA GLU A 367 20.10 -15.84 -45.47
C GLU A 367 19.82 -14.99 -46.71
N GLN A 368 19.36 -13.75 -46.55
CA GLN A 368 19.22 -12.79 -47.64
C GLN A 368 20.57 -12.52 -48.32
N ARG A 369 21.67 -12.33 -47.57
CA ARG A 369 23.02 -12.17 -48.14
C ARG A 369 23.48 -13.41 -48.90
N VAL A 370 23.24 -14.61 -48.37
CA VAL A 370 23.58 -15.89 -49.02
C VAL A 370 22.71 -16.13 -50.26
N GLY A 371 21.42 -15.78 -50.20
CA GLY A 371 20.49 -15.82 -51.33
C GLY A 371 20.91 -14.86 -52.44
N ASN A 372 21.24 -13.61 -52.08
CA ASN A 372 21.79 -12.63 -53.03
C ASN A 372 23.11 -13.12 -53.64
N TRP A 373 24.01 -13.69 -52.84
CA TRP A 373 25.29 -14.22 -53.34
C TRP A 373 25.11 -15.44 -54.26
N ARG A 374 24.21 -16.38 -53.93
CA ARG A 374 23.85 -17.51 -54.80
C ARG A 374 23.21 -17.06 -56.11
N SER A 375 22.38 -16.01 -56.07
CA SER A 375 21.79 -15.39 -57.27
C SER A 375 22.84 -14.68 -58.13
N PHE A 376 23.84 -14.06 -57.50
CA PHE A 376 24.97 -13.43 -58.17
C PHE A 376 25.88 -14.46 -58.86
N GLN A 377 26.12 -15.61 -58.22
CA GLN A 377 26.97 -16.68 -58.75
C GLN A 377 26.33 -17.45 -59.92
N LYS A 378 24.98 -17.48 -60.00
CA LYS A 378 24.23 -18.10 -61.12
C LYS A 378 24.11 -17.21 -62.37
N GLY A 379 24.86 -16.11 -62.45
CA GLY A 379 24.96 -15.31 -63.67
C GLY A 379 23.65 -14.64 -64.05
N GLY A 380 23.24 -13.60 -63.32
CA GLY A 380 22.12 -12.77 -63.75
C GLY A 380 21.74 -11.71 -62.74
N LYS A 381 22.13 -10.46 -63.00
CA LYS A 381 21.41 -9.31 -62.43
C LYS A 381 20.06 -9.22 -63.15
N ARG A 382 18.97 -9.43 -62.42
CA ARG A 382 17.67 -8.81 -62.72
C ARG A 382 17.22 -8.08 -61.46
N ARG A 383 17.28 -6.75 -61.51
CA ARG A 383 16.73 -5.91 -60.45
C ARG A 383 15.22 -5.82 -60.73
N LYS A 384 14.43 -6.21 -59.73
CA LYS A 384 12.98 -6.19 -59.76
C LYS A 384 12.53 -5.02 -58.89
N GLU A 385 12.02 -3.97 -59.51
CA GLU A 385 11.43 -2.81 -58.82
C GLU A 385 9.90 -2.94 -58.92
N MET A 386 9.19 -2.67 -57.81
CA MET A 386 7.74 -2.73 -57.73
C MET A 386 7.16 -1.32 -57.92
N ASP A 387 6.30 -1.17 -58.92
CA ASP A 387 5.37 -0.06 -59.06
C ASP A 387 3.91 -0.56 -58.97
N ALA A 388 2.97 0.39 -58.87
CA ALA A 388 1.59 0.16 -58.43
C ALA A 388 0.74 -0.76 -59.33
N HIS A 389 1.27 -1.32 -60.43
CA HIS A 389 0.51 -2.15 -61.37
C HIS A 389 1.19 -3.48 -61.75
N GLY A 390 2.23 -3.91 -61.02
CA GLY A 390 2.81 -5.25 -61.14
C GLY A 390 4.02 -5.38 -62.10
N TRP A 391 4.74 -6.51 -61.97
CA TRP A 391 6.11 -6.72 -62.48
C TRP A 391 6.32 -6.56 -63.99
N LYS A 392 7.29 -5.72 -64.41
CA LYS A 392 7.89 -5.74 -65.76
C LYS A 392 9.41 -5.95 -65.71
N GLU A 393 9.94 -6.69 -66.69
CA GLU A 393 11.38 -6.90 -66.91
C GLU A 393 11.87 -6.04 -68.09
N GLU A 394 12.89 -5.20 -67.87
CA GLU A 394 13.62 -4.53 -68.95
C GLU A 394 14.94 -5.25 -69.26
N THR A 395 15.22 -5.44 -70.55
CA THR A 395 16.51 -5.89 -71.09
C THR A 395 17.36 -4.67 -71.45
N ARG A 396 18.56 -4.55 -70.88
CA ARG A 396 19.48 -3.43 -71.13
C ARG A 396 20.42 -3.74 -72.29
N ASP A 397 20.35 -2.92 -73.34
CA ASP A 397 21.22 -2.95 -74.50
C ASP A 397 22.71 -2.69 -74.14
N GLU A 398 23.57 -3.39 -74.88
CA GLU A 398 25.02 -3.37 -74.79
C GLU A 398 25.60 -2.02 -75.22
N LYS A 399 26.13 -1.24 -74.28
CA LYS A 399 27.19 -0.26 -74.57
C LYS A 399 28.36 -0.40 -73.59
N LYS A 400 29.53 -0.58 -74.20
CA LYS A 400 30.85 -0.83 -73.62
C LYS A 400 31.22 0.11 -72.49
N PHE A 401 31.68 -0.47 -71.39
CA PHE A 401 32.49 0.21 -70.38
C PHE A 401 33.95 0.27 -70.89
N GLY A 402 34.54 1.47 -70.93
CA GLY A 402 35.98 1.63 -71.11
C GLY A 402 36.38 2.74 -72.08
N GLU A 403 36.19 4.01 -71.69
CA GLU A 403 37.06 5.11 -72.13
C GLU A 403 36.97 6.22 -71.06
N ALA A 404 38.12 6.59 -70.51
CA ALA A 404 38.23 7.60 -69.47
C ALA A 404 38.48 8.96 -70.14
N ASP A 405 37.52 9.86 -70.07
CA ASP A 405 37.73 11.27 -70.43
C ASP A 405 38.05 12.09 -69.17
N ASN A 406 39.33 12.43 -69.03
CA ASN A 406 39.94 13.14 -67.91
C ASN A 406 39.91 14.68 -68.09
N ASP A 407 38.96 15.22 -68.86
CA ASP A 407 38.91 16.65 -69.23
C ASP A 407 37.71 17.43 -68.65
N GLY A 408 36.89 16.80 -67.80
CA GLY A 408 35.76 17.47 -67.12
C GLY A 408 36.11 18.20 -65.82
N TYR A 409 37.24 17.87 -65.18
CA TYR A 409 37.55 18.32 -63.81
C TYR A 409 38.36 19.63 -63.73
N LYS A 410 38.62 20.29 -64.88
CA LYS A 410 39.43 21.53 -64.96
C LYS A 410 38.71 22.71 -65.61
N ARG A 411 37.38 22.81 -65.51
CA ARG A 411 36.64 24.03 -65.85
C ARG A 411 35.70 24.43 -64.72
N GLY A 412 36.32 24.96 -63.67
CA GLY A 412 35.65 25.51 -62.50
C GLY A 412 36.53 26.49 -61.73
N TRP A 413 37.56 27.07 -62.36
CA TRP A 413 38.30 28.25 -61.90
C TRP A 413 38.76 29.02 -63.16
N LYS A 414 38.01 30.09 -63.45
CA LYS A 414 38.09 31.06 -64.58
C LYS A 414 37.59 30.60 -65.94
#